data_AF-A0A9E7Z607-F1
#
_entry.id   AF-A0A9E7Z607-F1
#
_cell.length_a   1.000
_cell.length_b   1.000
_cell.length_c   1.000
_cell.angle_alpha   90.00
_cell.angle_beta   90.00
_cell.angle_gamma   90.00
#
_symmetry.space_group_name_H-M   'P 1'
#
loop_
_entity.id
_entity.type
_entity.pdbx_description
1 polymer ?
#
loop_
_entity_poly.entity_id
_entity_poly.type
_entity_poly.pdbx_seq_one_letter_code
_entity_poly.pdbx_strand_id
1 'polypeptide(L)'
;MSTVQNPYGEALASLIDRSVDELRRRDPAFLSWHDVTVSADAIEASILRCDPERQALSDPERADSVRAAADYCAQALRAASAAGADEGRKAACDAVAEQLASTCAEAILVQRGRMALEPGPRLDAEAFAQAMRADYAEVQTAAGRCLVRNRGQRTVLLISALGIPLSIWSSFLLDGHDYRIVVPEMLCSDLFLGGMRSVQSAREHAQHIDALLRAAGIGAFDVIAWCNGGRIAIELAALAKDRIGKLIFLSPTFRGADDAPGEPSEYENKLEQVFSVVRRNPKAAGYVAGMLAQLTAAPDWVSLPADEAGSDRRARLFFGLPARDRVAGLLAPMTGADNLCNYAARTSADEALSRAPATLPADADVHLICGDSDAVVSNAHTEAYLRRCTRALGLHVVTGAGHYVHDLQYPYFRWIIDRIFNGAGHGHPPLRVQPMHGSRP
;
A
#
# COMPACT_ATOMS: atom_id res chain seq x y z
N MET A 1 25.64 15.18 -13.37
CA MET A 1 25.65 14.47 -12.07
C MET A 1 26.73 13.42 -12.13
N SER A 2 27.77 13.57 -11.32
CA SER A 2 28.91 12.64 -11.28
C SER A 2 28.44 11.28 -10.79
N THR A 3 28.66 10.24 -11.58
CA THR A 3 28.54 8.84 -11.18
C THR A 3 29.59 8.55 -10.13
N VAL A 4 29.24 8.73 -8.85
CA VAL A 4 29.97 8.14 -7.74
C VAL A 4 30.00 6.64 -8.02
N GLN A 5 31.18 6.08 -8.30
CA GLN A 5 31.37 4.64 -8.32
C GLN A 5 30.92 4.12 -6.98
N ASN A 6 29.84 3.34 -6.97
CA ASN A 6 29.30 2.76 -5.76
C ASN A 6 30.22 1.61 -5.32
N PRO A 7 30.97 1.74 -4.21
CA PRO A 7 31.79 0.63 -3.72
C PRO A 7 30.95 -0.49 -3.09
N TYR A 8 29.64 -0.28 -2.96
CA TYR A 8 28.67 -1.20 -2.38
C TYR A 8 27.83 -1.85 -3.50
N GLY A 9 27.49 -3.13 -3.40
CA GLY A 9 26.78 -3.84 -4.47
C GLY A 9 25.46 -3.14 -4.87
N GLU A 10 25.11 -3.19 -6.17
CA GLU A 10 23.97 -2.46 -6.75
C GLU A 10 22.64 -2.74 -6.03
N ALA A 11 22.40 -3.99 -5.64
CA ALA A 11 21.21 -4.38 -4.90
C ALA A 11 21.16 -3.78 -3.48
N LEU A 12 22.30 -3.70 -2.79
CA LEU A 12 22.38 -3.17 -1.43
C LEU A 12 22.01 -1.69 -1.42
N ALA A 13 22.65 -0.91 -2.29
CA ALA A 13 22.41 0.52 -2.39
C ALA A 13 20.98 0.81 -2.83
N SER A 14 20.45 0.05 -3.80
CA SER A 14 19.10 0.27 -4.30
C SER A 14 18.03 0.10 -3.22
N LEU A 15 18.11 -0.92 -2.36
CA LEU A 15 17.13 -1.12 -1.28
C LEU A 15 17.23 -0.05 -0.19
N ILE A 16 18.46 0.35 0.19
CA ILE A 16 18.66 1.41 1.19
C ILE A 16 18.18 2.77 0.63
N ASP A 17 18.52 3.09 -0.62
CA ASP A 17 18.08 4.32 -1.29
C ASP A 17 16.54 4.40 -1.32
N ARG A 18 15.86 3.27 -1.56
CA ARG A 18 14.39 3.22 -1.54
C ARG A 18 13.81 3.52 -0.18
N SER A 19 14.33 2.90 0.88
CA SER A 19 13.81 3.13 2.22
C SER A 19 14.11 4.55 2.71
N VAL A 20 15.22 5.17 2.29
CA VAL A 20 15.51 6.58 2.59
C VAL A 20 14.65 7.53 1.74
N ASP A 21 14.44 7.24 0.46
CA ASP A 21 13.54 8.01 -0.41
C ASP A 21 12.09 7.96 0.08
N GLU A 22 11.64 6.81 0.62
CA GLU A 22 10.35 6.68 1.30
C GLU A 22 10.15 7.78 2.34
N LEU A 23 11.19 8.08 3.13
CA LEU A 23 11.09 9.09 4.18
C LEU A 23 10.83 10.48 3.60
N ARG A 24 11.56 10.84 2.56
CA ARG A 24 11.42 12.11 1.85
C ARG A 24 10.07 12.22 1.14
N ARG A 25 9.61 11.11 0.54
CA ARG A 25 8.33 11.07 -0.16
C ARG A 25 7.17 11.28 0.79
N ARG A 26 7.21 10.71 2.00
CA ARG A 26 6.17 10.96 3.04
C ARG A 26 6.20 12.40 3.52
N ASP A 27 7.37 12.85 3.99
CA ASP A 27 7.56 14.24 4.40
C ASP A 27 9.02 14.70 4.22
N PRO A 28 9.29 15.60 3.25
CA PRO A 28 10.63 16.15 3.03
C PRO A 28 11.26 16.83 4.25
N ALA A 29 10.45 17.30 5.20
CA ALA A 29 10.92 17.97 6.41
C ALA A 29 11.23 16.99 7.56
N PHE A 30 10.88 15.70 7.44
CA PHE A 30 10.95 14.74 8.56
C PHE A 30 12.35 14.67 9.19
N LEU A 31 13.40 14.54 8.37
CA LEU A 31 14.79 14.43 8.82
C LEU A 31 15.38 15.74 9.36
N SER A 32 14.67 16.86 9.20
CA SER A 32 15.04 18.14 9.84
C SER A 32 14.62 18.17 11.32
N TRP A 33 13.57 17.43 11.67
CA TRP A 33 13.00 17.40 13.03
C TRP A 33 13.38 16.16 13.83
N HIS A 34 13.82 15.10 13.16
CA HIS A 34 14.09 13.81 13.79
C HIS A 34 15.52 13.35 13.56
N ASP A 35 16.10 12.78 14.61
CA ASP A 35 17.36 12.08 14.53
C ASP A 35 17.08 10.61 14.28
N VAL A 36 17.58 10.11 13.15
CA VAL A 36 17.41 8.74 12.69
C VAL A 36 18.82 8.19 12.49
N THR A 37 19.27 7.40 13.45
CA THR A 37 20.63 6.82 13.44
C THR A 37 20.54 5.30 13.38
N VAL A 38 21.13 4.71 12.35
CA VAL A 38 21.22 3.26 12.17
C VAL A 38 22.58 2.78 12.65
N SER A 39 22.60 1.98 13.71
CA SER A 39 23.84 1.42 14.27
C SER A 39 24.19 0.07 13.64
N ALA A 40 25.50 -0.25 13.62
CA ALA A 40 25.98 -1.58 13.22
C ALA A 40 25.34 -2.69 14.08
N ASP A 41 25.19 -2.47 15.38
CA ASP A 41 24.57 -3.43 16.30
C ASP A 41 23.10 -3.71 15.96
N ALA A 42 22.34 -2.68 15.55
CA ALA A 42 20.94 -2.86 15.14
C ALA A 42 20.82 -3.67 13.83
N ILE A 43 21.77 -3.47 12.90
CA ILE A 43 21.84 -4.26 11.66
C ILE A 43 22.22 -5.70 11.98
N GLU A 44 23.25 -5.94 12.81
CA GLU A 44 23.68 -7.28 13.24
C GLU A 44 22.53 -8.02 13.93
N ALA A 45 21.82 -7.36 14.86
CA ALA A 45 20.64 -7.90 15.51
C ALA A 45 19.53 -8.27 14.51
N SER A 46 19.37 -7.49 13.44
CA SER A 46 18.40 -7.76 12.37
C SER A 46 18.82 -8.93 11.49
N ILE A 47 20.10 -9.07 11.16
CA ILE A 47 20.64 -10.24 10.45
C ILE A 47 20.38 -11.52 11.26
N LEU A 48 20.65 -11.50 12.57
CA LEU A 48 20.41 -12.66 13.45
C LEU A 48 18.94 -13.08 13.52
N ARG A 49 18.00 -12.15 13.35
CA ARG A 49 16.57 -12.50 13.22
C ARG A 49 16.23 -13.18 11.89
N CYS A 50 16.91 -12.83 10.81
CA CYS A 50 16.69 -13.43 9.48
C CYS A 50 17.36 -14.80 9.33
N ASP A 51 18.59 -14.90 9.81
CA ASP A 51 19.50 -16.02 9.63
C ASP A 51 20.13 -16.39 10.99
N PRO A 52 19.35 -17.00 11.92
CA PRO A 52 19.82 -17.32 13.26
C PRO A 52 21.02 -18.27 13.28
N GLU A 53 21.11 -19.14 12.28
CA GLU A 53 22.19 -20.12 12.11
C GLU A 53 23.45 -19.51 11.46
N ARG A 54 23.41 -18.21 11.11
CA ARG A 54 24.53 -17.46 10.51
C ARG A 54 25.09 -18.11 9.25
N GLN A 55 24.25 -18.80 8.50
CA GLN A 55 24.69 -19.55 7.33
C GLN A 55 25.08 -18.66 6.15
N ALA A 56 24.69 -17.39 6.15
CA ALA A 56 24.90 -16.47 5.05
C ALA A 56 26.33 -15.89 5.00
N LEU A 57 26.99 -15.72 6.14
CA LEU A 57 28.23 -14.95 6.25
C LEU A 57 29.16 -15.49 7.33
N SER A 58 30.45 -15.64 7.00
CA SER A 58 31.49 -15.79 8.02
C SER A 58 31.56 -14.54 8.91
N ASP A 59 32.04 -14.67 10.16
CA ASP A 59 32.07 -13.55 11.10
C ASP A 59 32.86 -12.32 10.57
N PRO A 60 34.02 -12.45 9.88
CA PRO A 60 34.72 -11.31 9.30
C PRO A 60 33.94 -10.61 8.18
N GLU A 61 33.38 -11.38 7.23
CA GLU A 61 32.63 -10.83 6.10
C GLU A 61 31.34 -10.13 6.54
N ARG A 62 30.72 -10.63 7.62
CA ARG A 62 29.55 -10.00 8.23
C ARG A 62 29.89 -8.64 8.81
N ALA A 63 30.95 -8.56 9.62
CA ALA A 63 31.37 -7.31 10.24
C ALA A 63 31.69 -6.22 9.20
N ASP A 64 32.35 -6.58 8.10
CA ASP A 64 32.61 -5.65 6.99
C ASP A 64 31.32 -5.22 6.28
N SER A 65 30.42 -6.17 5.97
CA SER A 65 29.16 -5.87 5.27
C SER A 65 28.23 -5.00 6.12
N VAL A 66 28.18 -5.23 7.43
CA VAL A 66 27.40 -4.45 8.39
C VAL A 66 27.91 -3.01 8.48
N ARG A 67 29.23 -2.81 8.61
CA ARG A 67 29.83 -1.47 8.62
C ARG A 67 29.54 -0.73 7.32
N ALA A 68 29.76 -1.39 6.19
CA ALA A 68 29.49 -0.83 4.86
C ALA A 68 28.03 -0.38 4.70
N ALA A 69 27.08 -1.19 5.14
CA ALA A 69 25.65 -0.85 5.07
C ALA A 69 25.29 0.32 6.01
N ALA A 70 25.83 0.34 7.24
CA ALA A 70 25.62 1.44 8.18
C ALA A 70 26.17 2.76 7.63
N ASP A 71 27.39 2.75 7.10
CA ASP A 71 28.04 3.92 6.51
C ASP A 71 27.28 4.45 5.30
N TYR A 72 26.83 3.54 4.42
CA TYR A 72 26.02 3.91 3.26
C TYR A 72 24.67 4.50 3.67
N CYS A 73 23.96 3.87 4.61
CA CYS A 73 22.68 4.38 5.11
C CYS A 73 22.84 5.77 5.74
N ALA A 74 23.89 5.98 6.53
CA ALA A 74 24.20 7.29 7.11
C ALA A 74 24.51 8.34 6.02
N GLN A 75 25.21 7.97 4.94
CA GLN A 75 25.45 8.86 3.80
C GLN A 75 24.14 9.22 3.08
N ALA A 76 23.28 8.23 2.83
CA ALA A 76 21.98 8.43 2.18
C ALA A 76 21.07 9.34 3.04
N LEU A 77 21.00 9.13 4.35
CA LEU A 77 20.24 9.97 5.28
C LEU A 77 20.76 11.42 5.31
N ARG A 78 22.08 11.62 5.30
CA ARG A 78 22.68 12.97 5.19
C ARG A 78 22.33 13.65 3.88
N ALA A 79 22.38 12.92 2.76
CA ALA A 79 22.01 13.45 1.44
C ALA A 79 20.50 13.73 1.32
N ALA A 80 19.67 13.02 2.10
CA ALA A 80 18.22 13.20 2.15
C ALA A 80 17.77 14.36 3.05
N SER A 81 18.56 14.70 4.07
CA SER A 81 18.27 15.82 4.97
C SER A 81 18.42 17.16 4.23
N ALA A 82 17.44 18.05 4.38
CA ALA A 82 17.49 19.38 3.77
C ALA A 82 18.55 20.27 4.46
N ALA A 83 19.29 21.06 3.68
CA ALA A 83 20.19 22.06 4.23
C ALA A 83 19.41 23.11 5.03
N GLY A 84 19.82 23.37 6.28
CA GLY A 84 19.18 24.35 7.18
C GLY A 84 18.38 23.75 8.35
N ALA A 85 18.56 22.47 8.67
CA ALA A 85 18.02 21.89 9.89
C ALA A 85 18.61 22.59 11.13
N ASP A 86 17.74 23.00 12.05
CA ASP A 86 18.13 23.56 13.34
C ASP A 86 18.68 22.41 14.21
N GLU A 87 20.01 22.27 14.26
CA GLU A 87 20.70 21.12 14.89
C GLU A 87 20.36 20.95 16.39
N GLY A 88 19.76 21.97 17.03
CA GLY A 88 19.60 22.02 18.48
C GLY A 88 18.45 21.22 19.10
N ARG A 89 17.50 20.65 18.33
CA ARG A 89 16.29 20.00 18.92
C ARG A 89 15.69 18.84 18.11
N LYS A 90 16.52 17.96 17.53
CA LYS A 90 15.99 16.75 16.89
C LYS A 90 15.48 15.75 17.93
N ALA A 91 14.28 15.21 17.71
CA ALA A 91 13.74 14.13 18.54
C ALA A 91 14.10 12.76 17.95
N ALA A 92 14.37 11.76 18.80
CA ALA A 92 14.57 10.40 18.33
C ALA A 92 13.28 9.81 17.73
N CYS A 93 13.44 8.92 16.75
CA CYS A 93 12.37 8.12 16.15
C CYS A 93 12.86 6.69 15.93
N ASP A 94 12.96 5.93 17.02
CA ASP A 94 13.67 4.65 17.08
C ASP A 94 13.05 3.61 16.15
N ALA A 95 11.72 3.54 16.08
CA ALA A 95 11.05 2.61 15.18
C ALA A 95 11.36 2.87 13.69
N VAL A 96 11.60 4.12 13.26
CA VAL A 96 12.06 4.41 11.89
C VAL A 96 13.50 3.94 11.69
N ALA A 97 14.37 4.16 12.68
CA ALA A 97 15.74 3.65 12.66
C ALA A 97 15.79 2.11 12.61
N GLU A 98 14.91 1.42 13.35
CA GLU A 98 14.78 -0.04 13.34
C GLU A 98 14.33 -0.59 11.98
N GLN A 99 13.39 0.07 11.30
CA GLN A 99 12.98 -0.35 9.95
C GLN A 99 14.11 -0.15 8.93
N LEU A 100 14.91 0.91 9.06
CA LEU A 100 16.10 1.11 8.23
C LEU A 100 17.19 0.09 8.53
N ALA A 101 17.42 -0.25 9.80
CA ALA A 101 18.35 -1.31 10.19
C ALA A 101 17.93 -2.67 9.60
N SER A 102 16.62 -2.97 9.64
CA SER A 102 16.05 -4.17 9.01
C SER A 102 16.26 -4.15 7.49
N THR A 103 16.01 -3.02 6.83
CA THR A 103 16.29 -2.86 5.39
C THR A 103 17.77 -3.10 5.08
N CYS A 104 18.70 -2.57 5.89
CA CYS A 104 20.13 -2.77 5.70
C CYS A 104 20.51 -4.26 5.81
N ALA A 105 19.95 -4.98 6.79
CA ALA A 105 20.16 -6.42 6.94
C ALA A 105 19.60 -7.20 5.74
N GLU A 106 18.39 -6.89 5.30
CA GLU A 106 17.76 -7.50 4.12
C GLU A 106 18.58 -7.23 2.85
N ALA A 107 19.07 -6.00 2.67
CA ALA A 107 19.91 -5.59 1.55
C ALA A 107 21.22 -6.38 1.49
N ILE A 108 21.85 -6.65 2.63
CA ILE A 108 23.02 -7.55 2.74
C ILE A 108 22.64 -8.97 2.31
N LEU A 109 21.52 -9.51 2.79
CA LEU A 109 21.08 -10.88 2.45
C LEU A 109 20.70 -11.02 0.98
N VAL A 110 20.11 -9.99 0.37
CA VAL A 110 19.81 -9.93 -1.06
C VAL A 110 21.09 -9.94 -1.88
N GLN A 111 22.07 -9.11 -1.52
CA GLN A 111 23.37 -9.08 -2.20
C GLN A 111 24.07 -10.45 -2.16
N ARG A 112 23.79 -11.28 -1.14
CA ARG A 112 24.32 -12.64 -1.00
C ARG A 112 23.42 -13.74 -1.57
N GLY A 113 22.31 -13.39 -2.22
CA GLY A 113 21.38 -14.36 -2.81
C GLY A 113 20.61 -15.21 -1.78
N ARG A 114 20.52 -14.76 -0.52
CA ARG A 114 19.80 -15.44 0.56
C ARG A 114 18.36 -14.97 0.74
N MET A 115 18.04 -13.83 0.13
CA MET A 115 16.72 -13.23 0.10
C MET A 115 16.43 -12.73 -1.32
N ALA A 116 15.23 -12.99 -1.82
CA ALA A 116 14.78 -12.50 -3.11
C ALA A 116 13.87 -11.30 -2.89
N LEU A 117 14.44 -10.11 -2.79
CA LEU A 117 13.71 -8.85 -2.62
C LEU A 117 14.18 -7.85 -3.67
N GLU A 118 13.24 -7.34 -4.47
CA GLU A 118 13.53 -6.40 -5.54
C GLU A 118 13.14 -4.97 -5.12
N PRO A 119 14.00 -3.96 -5.36
CA PRO A 119 13.73 -2.57 -4.96
C PRO A 119 12.58 -1.91 -5.75
N GLY A 120 12.10 -2.53 -6.83
CA GLY A 120 11.06 -2.00 -7.71
C GLY A 120 11.53 -0.87 -8.64
N PRO A 121 10.65 -0.39 -9.55
CA PRO A 121 10.97 0.60 -10.57
C PRO A 121 11.06 2.02 -10.01
N ARG A 122 11.96 2.86 -10.53
CA ARG A 122 12.06 4.27 -10.10
C ARG A 122 10.82 5.01 -10.57
N LEU A 123 10.20 5.76 -9.66
CA LEU A 123 8.96 6.43 -9.95
C LEU A 123 9.23 7.78 -10.60
N ASP A 124 8.67 7.95 -11.78
CA ASP A 124 8.66 9.20 -12.52
C ASP A 124 7.32 9.32 -13.25
N ALA A 125 6.71 10.50 -13.22
CA ALA A 125 5.40 10.74 -13.78
C ALA A 125 5.42 10.65 -15.32
N GLU A 126 6.50 11.12 -15.94
CA GLU A 126 6.67 11.03 -17.39
C GLU A 126 6.89 9.57 -17.83
N ALA A 127 7.76 8.84 -17.13
CA ALA A 127 7.94 7.41 -17.31
C ALA A 127 6.63 6.63 -17.13
N PHE A 128 5.81 6.99 -16.13
CA PHE A 128 4.50 6.38 -15.93
C PHE A 128 3.58 6.59 -17.16
N ALA A 129 3.43 7.83 -17.60
CA ALA A 129 2.60 8.14 -18.76
C ALA A 129 3.12 7.48 -20.05
N GLN A 130 4.44 7.40 -20.23
CA GLN A 130 5.05 6.72 -21.37
C GLN A 130 4.78 5.23 -21.35
N ALA A 131 5.00 4.56 -20.21
CA ALA A 131 4.76 3.14 -20.07
C ALA A 131 3.27 2.78 -20.22
N MET A 132 2.35 3.60 -19.71
CA MET A 132 0.91 3.37 -19.94
C MET A 132 0.55 3.41 -21.44
N ARG A 133 1.23 4.24 -22.24
CA ARG A 133 1.02 4.29 -23.70
C ARG A 133 1.70 3.14 -24.45
N ALA A 134 2.86 2.69 -23.98
CA ALA A 134 3.67 1.68 -24.66
C ALA A 134 3.26 0.25 -24.31
N ASP A 135 3.02 -0.01 -23.02
CA ASP A 135 2.87 -1.36 -22.48
C ASP A 135 1.42 -1.78 -22.28
N TYR A 136 0.45 -0.86 -22.39
CA TYR A 136 -0.96 -1.13 -22.17
C TYR A 136 -1.79 -0.78 -23.40
N ALA A 137 -2.65 -1.70 -23.81
CA ALA A 137 -3.69 -1.44 -24.79
C ALA A 137 -4.96 -0.92 -24.10
N GLU A 138 -5.56 0.11 -24.67
CA GLU A 138 -6.92 0.53 -24.32
C GLU A 138 -7.93 -0.36 -25.04
N VAL A 139 -8.79 -1.03 -24.28
CA VAL A 139 -9.86 -1.87 -24.79
C VAL A 139 -11.19 -1.19 -24.51
N GLN A 140 -11.83 -0.71 -25.57
CA GLN A 140 -13.17 -0.14 -25.52
C GLN A 140 -14.20 -1.20 -25.88
N THR A 141 -15.20 -1.37 -25.02
CA THR A 141 -16.34 -2.27 -25.24
C THR A 141 -17.65 -1.49 -25.12
N ALA A 142 -18.78 -2.15 -25.42
CA ALA A 142 -20.11 -1.60 -25.16
C ALA A 142 -20.39 -1.39 -23.66
N ALA A 143 -19.72 -2.15 -22.78
CA ALA A 143 -19.90 -2.04 -21.33
C ALA A 143 -19.04 -0.93 -20.72
N GLY A 144 -17.93 -0.54 -21.36
CA GLY A 144 -16.99 0.45 -20.84
C GLY A 144 -15.58 0.26 -21.37
N ARG A 145 -14.62 0.90 -20.70
CA ARG A 145 -13.20 0.93 -21.05
C ARG A 145 -12.36 0.18 -20.02
N CYS A 146 -11.34 -0.55 -20.46
CA CYS A 146 -10.26 -1.00 -19.58
C CYS A 146 -8.89 -0.84 -20.23
N LEU A 147 -7.85 -0.81 -19.39
CA LEU A 147 -6.46 -0.96 -19.83
C LEU A 147 -6.04 -2.42 -19.64
N VAL A 148 -5.36 -2.98 -20.63
CA VAL A 148 -4.82 -4.34 -20.59
C VAL A 148 -3.34 -4.31 -20.92
N ARG A 149 -2.49 -4.83 -20.04
CA ARG A 149 -1.06 -4.95 -20.31
C ARG A 149 -0.83 -5.88 -21.50
N ASN A 150 0.04 -5.47 -22.43
CA ASN A 150 0.35 -6.19 -23.67
C ASN A 150 1.25 -7.42 -23.46
N ARG A 151 1.69 -7.66 -22.22
CA ARG A 151 2.56 -8.77 -21.81
C ARG A 151 2.03 -9.46 -20.55
N GLY A 152 2.62 -10.60 -20.20
CA GLY A 152 2.26 -11.38 -19.03
C GLY A 152 1.45 -12.63 -19.36
N GLN A 153 1.68 -13.70 -18.62
CA GLN A 153 0.93 -14.97 -18.77
C GLN A 153 -0.24 -15.08 -17.77
N ARG A 154 -0.08 -14.51 -16.57
CA ARG A 154 -1.12 -14.55 -15.52
C ARG A 154 -1.96 -13.28 -15.57
N THR A 155 -3.26 -13.41 -15.84
CA THR A 155 -4.18 -12.28 -15.82
C THR A 155 -4.49 -11.84 -14.40
N VAL A 156 -4.26 -10.57 -14.09
CA VAL A 156 -4.54 -9.97 -12.78
C VAL A 156 -5.44 -8.76 -12.97
N LEU A 157 -6.64 -8.82 -12.41
CA LEU A 157 -7.57 -7.70 -12.32
C LEU A 157 -7.18 -6.81 -11.13
N LEU A 158 -6.90 -5.54 -11.42
CA LEU A 158 -6.58 -4.54 -10.41
C LEU A 158 -7.78 -3.63 -10.16
N ILE A 159 -8.38 -3.73 -8.96
CA ILE A 159 -9.49 -2.89 -8.52
C ILE A 159 -8.95 -1.86 -7.52
N SER A 160 -8.77 -0.63 -7.99
CA SER A 160 -8.34 0.49 -7.15
C SER A 160 -9.46 0.98 -6.23
N ALA A 161 -9.09 1.83 -5.28
CA ALA A 161 -10.03 2.56 -4.46
C ALA A 161 -10.84 3.57 -5.30
N LEU A 162 -12.11 3.77 -4.93
CA LEU A 162 -13.07 4.63 -5.62
C LEU A 162 -12.54 6.05 -5.79
N GLY A 163 -12.50 6.52 -7.03
CA GLY A 163 -12.11 7.88 -7.36
C GLY A 163 -10.63 8.21 -7.15
N ILE A 164 -9.79 7.23 -6.82
CA ILE A 164 -8.34 7.43 -6.69
C ILE A 164 -7.67 7.17 -8.04
N PRO A 165 -6.86 8.12 -8.55
CA PRO A 165 -6.09 7.94 -9.77
C PRO A 165 -5.20 6.70 -9.77
N LEU A 166 -5.04 6.08 -10.94
CA LEU A 166 -4.21 4.90 -11.18
C LEU A 166 -2.73 5.12 -10.85
N SER A 167 -2.28 6.37 -10.80
CA SER A 167 -0.89 6.71 -10.47
C SER A 167 -0.46 6.25 -9.08
N ILE A 168 -1.39 5.97 -8.15
CA ILE A 168 -1.06 5.33 -6.86
C ILE A 168 -0.44 3.93 -7.03
N TRP A 169 -0.74 3.25 -8.14
CA TRP A 169 -0.22 1.93 -8.50
C TRP A 169 1.03 1.98 -9.38
N SER A 170 1.68 3.15 -9.53
CA SER A 170 2.80 3.33 -10.46
C SER A 170 3.89 2.26 -10.30
N SER A 171 4.30 1.94 -9.07
CA SER A 171 5.32 0.91 -8.82
C SER A 171 4.92 -0.43 -9.39
N PHE A 172 3.68 -0.87 -9.15
CA PHE A 172 3.18 -2.16 -9.63
C PHE A 172 3.02 -2.18 -11.16
N LEU A 173 2.45 -1.13 -11.74
CA LEU A 173 2.15 -1.09 -13.17
C LEU A 173 3.40 -0.98 -14.05
N LEU A 174 4.49 -0.44 -13.51
CA LEU A 174 5.78 -0.25 -14.19
C LEU A 174 6.75 -1.41 -13.98
N ASP A 175 6.49 -2.29 -13.03
CA ASP A 175 7.44 -3.32 -12.64
C ASP A 175 7.63 -4.42 -13.72
N GLY A 176 8.78 -5.09 -13.65
CA GLY A 176 9.21 -6.11 -14.61
C GLY A 176 8.41 -7.41 -14.59
N HIS A 177 7.52 -7.61 -13.62
CA HIS A 177 6.79 -8.88 -13.42
C HIS A 177 5.97 -9.35 -14.63
N ASP A 178 5.73 -10.66 -14.71
CA ASP A 178 5.06 -11.33 -15.84
C ASP A 178 3.52 -11.41 -15.69
N TYR A 179 2.92 -10.37 -15.11
CA TYR A 179 1.46 -10.28 -14.95
C TYR A 179 0.84 -9.49 -16.09
N ARG A 180 -0.22 -10.06 -16.65
CA ARG A 180 -1.13 -9.40 -17.59
C ARG A 180 -2.17 -8.62 -16.80
N ILE A 181 -1.83 -7.39 -16.47
CA ILE A 181 -2.67 -6.54 -15.61
C ILE A 181 -3.86 -6.02 -16.42
N VAL A 182 -5.05 -6.12 -15.85
CA VAL A 182 -6.29 -5.53 -16.36
C VAL A 182 -6.76 -4.48 -15.36
N VAL A 183 -6.95 -3.25 -15.82
CA VAL A 183 -7.45 -2.14 -15.01
C VAL A 183 -8.76 -1.64 -15.62
N PRO A 184 -9.93 -1.99 -15.05
CA PRO A 184 -11.20 -1.49 -15.52
C PRO A 184 -11.36 -0.01 -15.15
N GLU A 185 -11.90 0.79 -16.06
CA GLU A 185 -12.41 2.10 -15.69
C GLU A 185 -13.67 1.93 -14.84
N MET A 186 -13.69 2.62 -13.71
CA MET A 186 -14.76 2.50 -12.73
C MET A 186 -15.88 3.48 -13.10
N LEU A 187 -17.15 3.07 -13.00
CA LEU A 187 -18.31 3.92 -13.34
C LEU A 187 -18.28 5.32 -12.68
N CYS A 188 -17.69 5.41 -11.49
CA CYS A 188 -17.61 6.62 -10.71
C CYS A 188 -16.39 7.52 -10.99
N SER A 189 -15.41 7.09 -11.81
CA SER A 189 -14.14 7.81 -11.90
C SER A 189 -13.35 7.53 -13.18
N ASP A 190 -12.62 8.54 -13.68
CA ASP A 190 -11.60 8.33 -14.72
C ASP A 190 -10.37 7.71 -14.10
N LEU A 191 -9.73 6.84 -14.86
CA LEU A 191 -8.53 6.13 -14.45
C LEU A 191 -7.37 7.05 -14.03
N PHE A 192 -7.16 8.19 -14.70
CA PHE A 192 -5.99 9.04 -14.50
C PHE A 192 -6.27 10.29 -13.67
N LEU A 193 -7.48 10.84 -13.76
CA LEU A 193 -7.89 12.03 -13.00
C LEU A 193 -8.55 11.69 -11.67
N GLY A 194 -9.14 10.51 -11.54
CA GLY A 194 -9.94 10.12 -10.38
C GLY A 194 -11.26 10.90 -10.27
N GLY A 195 -11.64 11.21 -9.03
CA GLY A 195 -12.89 11.89 -8.67
C GLY A 195 -14.08 10.95 -8.51
N MET A 196 -15.19 11.47 -7.99
CA MET A 196 -16.44 10.74 -7.74
C MET A 196 -17.58 11.36 -8.56
N ARG A 197 -17.71 10.91 -9.80
CA ARG A 197 -18.70 11.39 -10.78
C ARG A 197 -20.09 10.80 -10.62
N SER A 198 -20.22 9.73 -9.84
CA SER A 198 -21.49 9.00 -9.74
C SER A 198 -21.57 8.17 -8.47
N VAL A 199 -22.75 7.59 -8.23
CA VAL A 199 -23.15 6.98 -6.95
C VAL A 199 -23.41 5.47 -7.01
N GLN A 200 -23.19 4.83 -8.17
CA GLN A 200 -23.45 3.39 -8.36
C GLN A 200 -22.72 2.57 -7.31
N SER A 201 -23.42 1.62 -6.69
CA SER A 201 -22.99 0.76 -5.60
C SER A 201 -21.90 -0.26 -5.97
N ALA A 202 -21.38 -0.99 -4.96
CA ALA A 202 -20.27 -1.92 -5.17
C ALA A 202 -20.71 -3.08 -6.06
N ARG A 203 -21.97 -3.50 -5.88
CA ARG A 203 -22.64 -4.48 -6.73
C ARG A 203 -22.78 -4.03 -8.18
N GLU A 204 -23.20 -2.79 -8.42
CA GLU A 204 -23.33 -2.26 -9.78
C GLU A 204 -21.97 -2.16 -10.48
N HIS A 205 -20.91 -1.78 -9.75
CA HIS A 205 -19.55 -1.83 -10.28
C HIS A 205 -19.09 -3.26 -10.57
N ALA A 206 -19.38 -4.22 -9.69
CA ALA A 206 -19.04 -5.62 -9.92
C ALA A 206 -19.73 -6.18 -11.17
N GLN A 207 -21.01 -5.85 -11.38
CA GLN A 207 -21.76 -6.20 -12.58
C GLN A 207 -21.16 -5.57 -13.84
N HIS A 208 -20.81 -4.29 -13.77
CA HIS A 208 -20.15 -3.58 -14.87
C HIS A 208 -18.79 -4.20 -15.21
N ILE A 209 -17.95 -4.48 -14.21
CA ILE A 209 -16.65 -5.13 -14.40
C ILE A 209 -16.84 -6.52 -15.02
N ASP A 210 -17.75 -7.35 -14.50
CA ASP A 210 -18.02 -8.69 -15.04
C ASP A 210 -18.41 -8.63 -16.53
N ALA A 211 -19.31 -7.70 -16.89
CA ALA A 211 -19.76 -7.48 -18.26
C ALA A 211 -18.63 -6.97 -19.17
N LEU A 212 -17.84 -6.01 -18.69
CA LEU A 212 -16.67 -5.47 -19.40
C LEU A 212 -15.64 -6.55 -19.68
N LEU A 213 -15.29 -7.37 -18.68
CA LEU A 213 -14.33 -8.46 -18.83
C LEU A 213 -14.83 -9.52 -19.82
N ARG A 214 -16.13 -9.87 -19.80
CA ARG A 214 -16.71 -10.79 -20.80
C ARG A 214 -16.64 -10.22 -22.21
N ALA A 215 -17.03 -8.95 -22.38
CA ALA A 215 -17.00 -8.29 -23.68
C ALA A 215 -15.57 -8.14 -24.23
N ALA A 216 -14.58 -7.95 -23.35
CA ALA A 216 -13.17 -7.89 -23.70
C ALA A 216 -12.53 -9.27 -23.95
N GLY A 217 -13.29 -10.37 -23.82
CA GLY A 217 -12.78 -11.74 -24.00
C GLY A 217 -11.81 -12.18 -22.90
N ILE A 218 -11.89 -11.58 -21.71
CA ILE A 218 -11.03 -11.92 -20.57
C ILE A 218 -11.62 -13.14 -19.85
N GLY A 219 -10.85 -14.23 -19.90
CA GLY A 219 -11.19 -15.53 -19.31
C GLY A 219 -11.00 -15.58 -17.80
N ALA A 220 -10.15 -16.50 -17.32
CA ALA A 220 -9.81 -16.59 -15.90
C ALA A 220 -8.82 -15.48 -15.49
N PHE A 221 -8.94 -15.01 -14.24
CA PHE A 221 -8.11 -13.95 -13.68
C PHE A 221 -8.00 -14.07 -12.15
N ASP A 222 -6.92 -13.51 -11.59
CA ASP A 222 -6.79 -13.24 -10.17
C ASP A 222 -7.20 -11.79 -9.86
N VAL A 223 -7.56 -11.46 -8.63
CA VAL A 223 -7.98 -10.10 -8.24
C VAL A 223 -7.07 -9.53 -7.17
N ILE A 224 -6.61 -8.30 -7.37
CA ILE A 224 -6.03 -7.45 -6.33
C ILE A 224 -6.98 -6.26 -6.14
N ALA A 225 -7.50 -6.08 -4.93
CA ALA A 225 -8.45 -5.02 -4.61
C ALA A 225 -7.98 -4.22 -3.39
N TRP A 226 -7.97 -2.88 -3.51
CA TRP A 226 -7.47 -2.00 -2.45
C TRP A 226 -8.57 -1.14 -1.83
N CYS A 227 -8.50 -0.94 -0.51
CA CYS A 227 -9.42 -0.08 0.24
C CYS A 227 -10.89 -0.46 -0.02
N ASN A 228 -11.73 0.49 -0.44
CA ASN A 228 -13.14 0.26 -0.77
C ASN A 228 -13.34 -0.58 -2.06
N GLY A 229 -12.31 -0.75 -2.88
CA GLY A 229 -12.28 -1.74 -3.97
C GLY A 229 -12.50 -3.16 -3.47
N GLY A 230 -12.16 -3.46 -2.21
CA GLY A 230 -12.45 -4.73 -1.56
C GLY A 230 -13.94 -5.09 -1.56
N ARG A 231 -14.84 -4.12 -1.36
CA ARG A 231 -16.29 -4.36 -1.40
C ARG A 231 -16.75 -4.79 -2.80
N ILE A 232 -16.17 -4.18 -3.84
CA ILE A 232 -16.46 -4.52 -5.23
C ILE A 232 -15.94 -5.93 -5.54
N ALA A 233 -14.77 -6.31 -5.03
CA ALA A 233 -14.23 -7.64 -5.21
C ALA A 233 -15.09 -8.74 -4.55
N ILE A 234 -15.66 -8.50 -3.36
CA ILE A 234 -16.62 -9.42 -2.72
C ILE A 234 -17.84 -9.65 -3.62
N GLU A 235 -18.44 -8.57 -4.13
CA GLU A 235 -19.60 -8.66 -5.02
C GLU A 235 -19.24 -9.32 -6.36
N LEU A 236 -18.06 -9.05 -6.91
CA LEU A 236 -17.57 -9.65 -8.15
C LEU A 236 -17.34 -11.16 -7.98
N ALA A 237 -16.83 -11.59 -6.83
CA ALA A 237 -16.62 -13.01 -6.54
C ALA A 237 -17.91 -13.83 -6.57
N ALA A 238 -19.04 -13.24 -6.19
CA ALA A 238 -20.34 -13.88 -6.31
C ALA A 238 -20.80 -14.04 -7.78
N LEU A 239 -20.41 -13.13 -8.67
CA LEU A 239 -20.79 -13.12 -10.09
C LEU A 239 -19.86 -13.96 -10.98
N ALA A 240 -18.58 -13.96 -10.66
CA ALA A 240 -17.50 -14.50 -11.50
C ALA A 240 -16.76 -15.67 -10.85
N LYS A 241 -17.43 -16.44 -9.97
CA LYS A 241 -16.82 -17.52 -9.18
C LYS A 241 -15.94 -18.48 -10.00
N ASP A 242 -16.38 -18.86 -11.20
CA ASP A 242 -15.68 -19.85 -12.04
C ASP A 242 -14.51 -19.25 -12.85
N ARG A 243 -14.31 -17.92 -12.74
CA ARG A 243 -13.23 -17.18 -13.42
C ARG A 243 -12.18 -16.63 -12.46
N ILE A 244 -12.47 -16.56 -11.16
CA ILE A 244 -11.55 -16.01 -10.17
C ILE A 244 -10.70 -17.12 -9.55
N GLY A 245 -9.38 -17.01 -9.70
CA GLY A 245 -8.43 -17.91 -9.03
C GLY A 245 -8.18 -17.50 -7.59
N LYS A 246 -7.59 -16.30 -7.39
CA LYS A 246 -7.24 -15.74 -6.08
C LYS A 246 -7.89 -14.38 -5.84
N LEU A 247 -8.24 -14.12 -4.59
CA LEU A 247 -8.77 -12.85 -4.11
C LEU A 247 -7.78 -12.24 -3.12
N ILE A 248 -7.11 -11.17 -3.52
CA ILE A 248 -6.12 -10.47 -2.70
C ILE A 248 -6.69 -9.11 -2.30
N PHE A 249 -6.94 -8.94 -1.01
CA PHE A 249 -7.38 -7.69 -0.41
C PHE A 249 -6.17 -6.95 0.16
N LEU A 250 -5.96 -5.72 -0.30
CA LEU A 250 -4.91 -4.84 0.21
C LEU A 250 -5.57 -3.74 1.04
N SER A 251 -5.29 -3.69 2.34
CA SER A 251 -5.88 -2.72 3.29
C SER A 251 -7.37 -2.41 2.98
N PRO A 252 -8.26 -3.41 2.87
CA PRO A 252 -9.64 -3.18 2.48
C PRO A 252 -10.40 -2.42 3.57
N THR A 253 -11.52 -1.78 3.23
CA THR A 253 -12.51 -1.33 4.22
C THR A 253 -13.78 -2.16 4.10
N PHE A 254 -14.28 -2.65 5.23
CA PHE A 254 -15.58 -3.30 5.35
C PHE A 254 -16.48 -2.65 6.41
N ARG A 255 -16.24 -1.36 6.72
CA ARG A 255 -17.15 -0.56 7.55
C ARG A 255 -18.60 -0.74 7.12
N GLY A 256 -19.49 -0.78 8.11
CA GLY A 256 -20.90 -1.12 7.96
C GLY A 256 -21.21 -2.56 8.36
N ALA A 257 -20.19 -3.43 8.48
CA ALA A 257 -20.35 -4.76 9.07
C ALA A 257 -20.42 -4.69 10.60
N ASP A 258 -21.49 -4.10 11.12
CA ASP A 258 -21.65 -3.76 12.56
C ASP A 258 -21.64 -5.00 13.48
N ASP A 259 -21.82 -6.19 12.93
CA ASP A 259 -21.77 -7.47 13.63
C ASP A 259 -20.39 -8.17 13.55
N ALA A 260 -19.42 -7.60 12.80
CA ALA A 260 -18.03 -8.06 12.84
C ALA A 260 -17.33 -7.52 14.11
N PRO A 261 -16.58 -8.36 14.84
CA PRO A 261 -15.74 -7.90 15.94
C PRO A 261 -14.76 -6.79 15.54
N GLY A 262 -14.46 -5.91 16.49
CA GLY A 262 -13.54 -4.79 16.30
C GLY A 262 -14.23 -3.53 15.76
N GLU A 263 -13.74 -2.38 16.17
CA GLU A 263 -14.28 -1.09 15.73
C GLU A 263 -13.65 -0.69 14.38
N PRO A 264 -14.41 -0.01 13.51
CA PRO A 264 -13.84 0.73 12.39
C PRO A 264 -12.79 1.74 12.87
N SER A 265 -11.87 2.13 12.00
CA SER A 265 -10.83 3.10 12.37
C SER A 265 -11.41 4.46 12.76
N GLU A 266 -10.63 5.25 13.50
CA GLU A 266 -10.99 6.64 13.78
C GLU A 266 -11.17 7.46 12.49
N TYR A 267 -10.35 7.20 11.46
CA TYR A 267 -10.45 7.89 10.19
C TYR A 267 -11.80 7.61 9.52
N GLU A 268 -12.18 6.34 9.43
CA GLU A 268 -13.48 5.91 8.91
C GLU A 268 -14.65 6.54 9.68
N ASN A 269 -14.57 6.57 11.01
CA ASN A 269 -15.60 7.20 11.85
C ASN A 269 -15.71 8.71 11.60
N LYS A 270 -14.59 9.43 11.51
CA LYS A 270 -14.56 10.88 11.20
C LYS A 270 -15.10 11.14 9.80
N LEU A 271 -14.73 10.31 8.83
CA LEU A 271 -15.20 10.45 7.45
C LEU A 271 -16.71 10.24 7.33
N GLU A 272 -17.28 9.26 8.03
CA GLU A 272 -18.73 9.05 8.04
C GLU A 272 -19.49 10.20 8.74
N GLN A 273 -18.92 10.83 9.78
CA GLN A 273 -19.51 12.05 10.34
C GLN A 273 -19.61 13.16 9.29
N VAL A 274 -18.55 13.36 8.51
CA VAL A 274 -18.52 14.32 7.41
C VAL A 274 -19.56 13.97 6.35
N PHE A 275 -19.59 12.72 5.89
CA PHE A 275 -20.54 12.26 4.88
C PHE A 275 -21.99 12.39 5.35
N SER A 276 -22.27 12.10 6.63
CA SER A 276 -23.59 12.29 7.22
C SER A 276 -24.05 13.74 7.18
N VAL A 277 -23.16 14.70 7.46
CA VAL A 277 -23.45 16.14 7.32
C VAL A 277 -23.76 16.48 5.86
N VAL A 278 -22.94 16.02 4.92
CA VAL A 278 -23.12 16.30 3.48
C VAL A 278 -24.43 15.71 2.95
N ARG A 279 -24.77 14.46 3.32
CA ARG A 279 -26.04 13.84 2.91
C ARG A 279 -27.26 14.60 3.46
N ARG A 280 -27.18 15.12 4.68
CA ARG A 280 -28.27 15.91 5.30
C ARG A 280 -28.36 17.33 4.74
N ASN A 281 -27.24 17.91 4.32
CA ASN A 281 -27.17 19.26 3.76
C ASN A 281 -26.18 19.35 2.59
N PRO A 282 -26.57 18.94 1.37
CA PRO A 282 -25.69 18.95 0.20
C PRO A 282 -25.12 20.33 -0.15
N LYS A 283 -25.81 21.42 0.22
CA LYS A 283 -25.34 22.80 0.00
C LYS A 283 -24.06 23.12 0.79
N ALA A 284 -23.79 22.40 1.89
CA ALA A 284 -22.57 22.57 2.66
C ALA A 284 -21.35 21.86 2.04
N ALA A 285 -21.54 20.99 1.05
CA ALA A 285 -20.48 20.13 0.52
C ALA A 285 -19.26 20.91 0.00
N GLY A 286 -19.47 22.05 -0.68
CA GLY A 286 -18.37 22.88 -1.17
C GLY A 286 -17.48 23.44 -0.05
N TYR A 287 -18.09 23.91 1.03
CA TYR A 287 -17.35 24.41 2.22
C TYR A 287 -16.61 23.26 2.92
N VAL A 288 -17.29 22.13 3.12
CA VAL A 288 -16.72 20.94 3.75
C VAL A 288 -15.53 20.39 2.95
N ALA A 289 -15.66 20.29 1.62
CA ALA A 289 -14.58 19.85 0.74
C ALA A 289 -13.32 20.73 0.90
N GLY A 290 -13.49 22.05 1.05
CA GLY A 290 -12.38 22.97 1.33
C GLY A 290 -11.66 22.70 2.65
N MET A 291 -12.37 22.24 3.69
CA MET A 291 -11.77 21.84 4.96
C MET A 291 -11.05 20.48 4.88
N LEU A 292 -11.59 19.52 4.12
CA LEU A 292 -11.03 18.18 3.99
C LEU A 292 -9.64 18.15 3.34
N ALA A 293 -9.29 19.18 2.56
CA ALA A 293 -7.95 19.35 2.00
C ALA A 293 -6.84 19.38 3.07
N GLN A 294 -7.18 19.61 4.34
CA GLN A 294 -6.25 19.62 5.46
C GLN A 294 -6.04 18.23 6.11
N LEU A 295 -6.86 17.21 5.80
CA LEU A 295 -6.83 15.90 6.48
C LEU A 295 -5.57 15.07 6.18
N THR A 296 -4.86 15.37 5.10
CA THR A 296 -3.63 14.67 4.70
C THR A 296 -2.38 15.50 4.95
N ALA A 297 -2.48 16.55 5.76
CA ALA A 297 -1.32 17.34 6.16
C ALA A 297 -0.42 16.52 7.07
N ALA A 298 0.90 16.75 6.98
CA ALA A 298 1.84 16.19 7.92
C ALA A 298 1.51 16.68 9.36
N PRO A 299 1.71 15.84 10.38
CA PRO A 299 1.58 16.25 11.77
C PRO A 299 2.45 17.46 12.10
N ASP A 300 2.01 18.25 13.07
CA ASP A 300 2.88 19.21 13.73
C ASP A 300 3.89 18.46 14.61
N TRP A 301 5.04 18.12 14.02
CA TRP A 301 6.10 17.36 14.68
C TRP A 301 6.64 18.05 15.94
N VAL A 302 6.61 19.38 15.98
CA VAL A 302 7.14 20.18 17.11
C VAL A 302 6.25 20.05 18.35
N SER A 303 4.95 19.88 18.14
CA SER A 303 3.97 19.74 19.23
C SER A 303 4.00 18.39 19.94
N LEU A 304 4.71 17.40 19.39
CA LEU A 304 4.73 16.04 19.94
C LEU A 304 5.76 15.90 21.08
N PRO A 305 5.43 15.21 22.19
CA PRO A 305 6.35 15.00 23.32
C PRO A 305 7.64 14.30 22.88
N ALA A 306 8.80 14.67 23.41
CA ALA A 306 10.10 14.08 23.02
C ALA A 306 10.44 12.75 23.71
N ASP A 307 9.55 12.23 24.57
CA ASP A 307 9.74 10.97 25.30
C ASP A 307 9.54 9.71 24.41
N GLU A 308 9.70 8.53 25.01
CA GLU A 308 9.55 7.23 24.33
C GLU A 308 8.13 7.04 23.76
N ALA A 309 7.09 7.39 24.54
CA ALA A 309 5.71 7.38 24.07
C ALA A 309 5.50 8.31 22.86
N GLY A 310 6.19 9.45 22.86
CA GLY A 310 6.28 10.36 21.74
C GLY A 310 7.02 9.78 20.53
N SER A 311 8.10 9.03 20.74
CA SER A 311 8.89 8.34 19.68
C SER A 311 8.01 7.37 18.91
N ASP A 312 7.31 6.51 19.63
CA ASP A 312 6.33 5.57 19.09
C ASP A 312 5.20 6.26 18.34
N ARG A 313 4.65 7.33 18.92
CA ARG A 313 3.57 8.09 18.29
C ARG A 313 4.02 8.76 17.00
N ARG A 314 5.23 9.33 16.98
CA ARG A 314 5.84 9.91 15.76
C ARG A 314 5.95 8.86 14.68
N ALA A 315 6.49 7.68 14.99
CA ALA A 315 6.66 6.60 14.04
C ALA A 315 5.32 6.13 13.46
N ARG A 316 4.32 5.88 14.31
CA ARG A 316 2.96 5.49 13.87
C ARG A 316 2.33 6.53 12.96
N LEU A 317 2.39 7.81 13.33
CA LEU A 317 1.87 8.90 12.51
C LEU A 317 2.60 8.98 11.17
N PHE A 318 3.93 8.87 11.19
CA PHE A 318 4.76 8.93 10.01
C PHE A 318 4.49 7.78 9.04
N PHE A 319 4.47 6.53 9.51
CA PHE A 319 4.17 5.36 8.67
C PHE A 319 2.73 5.37 8.13
N GLY A 320 1.81 6.09 8.78
CA GLY A 320 0.46 6.33 8.29
C GLY A 320 0.35 7.34 7.12
N LEU A 321 1.38 8.16 6.88
CA LEU A 321 1.33 9.20 5.84
C LEU A 321 1.41 8.61 4.42
N PRO A 322 0.61 9.09 3.46
CA PRO A 322 0.86 8.79 2.04
C PRO A 322 2.15 9.48 1.55
N ALA A 323 2.59 9.10 0.36
CA ALA A 323 3.55 9.92 -0.37
C ALA A 323 2.92 11.30 -0.68
N ARG A 324 3.66 12.37 -0.42
CA ARG A 324 3.21 13.76 -0.55
C ARG A 324 2.79 14.10 -1.97
N ASP A 325 3.47 13.55 -2.97
CA ASP A 325 3.16 13.70 -4.39
C ASP A 325 1.85 12.98 -4.80
N ARG A 326 1.32 12.09 -3.95
CA ARG A 326 0.05 11.38 -4.19
C ARG A 326 -1.15 12.02 -3.50
N VAL A 327 -0.93 12.91 -2.54
CA VAL A 327 -1.99 13.52 -1.71
C VAL A 327 -3.12 14.13 -2.53
N ALA A 328 -2.80 14.90 -3.57
CA ALA A 328 -3.82 15.52 -4.42
C ALA A 328 -4.73 14.48 -5.10
N GLY A 329 -4.16 13.37 -5.57
CA GLY A 329 -4.91 12.26 -6.15
C GLY A 329 -5.74 11.52 -5.10
N LEU A 330 -5.20 11.35 -3.89
CA LEU A 330 -5.92 10.70 -2.78
C LEU A 330 -7.14 11.50 -2.31
N LEU A 331 -7.09 12.82 -2.44
CA LEU A 331 -8.19 13.73 -2.11
C LEU A 331 -9.17 13.96 -3.27
N ALA A 332 -8.86 13.49 -4.49
CA ALA A 332 -9.71 13.68 -5.66
C ALA A 332 -11.18 13.26 -5.45
N PRO A 333 -11.51 12.13 -4.77
CA PRO A 333 -12.90 11.75 -4.48
C PRO A 333 -13.68 12.75 -3.62
N MET A 334 -12.98 13.61 -2.89
CA MET A 334 -13.56 14.57 -1.94
C MET A 334 -13.39 16.02 -2.40
N THR A 335 -12.80 16.24 -3.58
CA THR A 335 -12.49 17.58 -4.09
C THR A 335 -13.69 18.15 -4.81
N GLY A 336 -14.31 19.18 -4.24
CA GLY A 336 -15.49 19.85 -4.80
C GLY A 336 -16.81 19.25 -4.32
N ALA A 337 -17.87 20.04 -4.45
CA ALA A 337 -19.18 19.72 -3.90
C ALA A 337 -19.78 18.44 -4.48
N ASP A 338 -19.79 18.30 -5.80
CA ASP A 338 -20.42 17.15 -6.49
C ASP A 338 -19.72 15.84 -6.16
N ASN A 339 -18.38 15.83 -6.19
CA ASN A 339 -17.58 14.66 -5.81
C ASN A 339 -17.88 14.23 -4.37
N LEU A 340 -17.88 15.18 -3.43
CA LEU A 340 -18.13 14.87 -2.03
C LEU A 340 -19.57 14.38 -1.80
N CYS A 341 -20.57 14.98 -2.46
CA CYS A 341 -21.96 14.51 -2.41
C CYS A 341 -22.10 13.08 -2.94
N ASN A 342 -21.49 12.80 -4.10
CA ASN A 342 -21.52 11.48 -4.70
C ASN A 342 -20.84 10.45 -3.80
N TYR A 343 -19.68 10.80 -3.23
CA TYR A 343 -18.95 9.89 -2.36
C TYR A 343 -19.70 9.61 -1.05
N ALA A 344 -20.33 10.63 -0.47
CA ALA A 344 -21.12 10.48 0.74
C ALA A 344 -22.35 9.58 0.51
N ALA A 345 -23.04 9.74 -0.62
CA ALA A 345 -24.18 8.91 -1.01
C ALA A 345 -23.74 7.46 -1.28
N ARG A 346 -22.68 7.28 -2.06
CA ARG A 346 -22.06 5.99 -2.38
C ARG A 346 -21.67 5.20 -1.13
N THR A 347 -21.00 5.85 -0.18
CA THR A 347 -20.52 5.18 1.04
C THR A 347 -21.66 4.55 1.82
N SER A 348 -22.80 5.24 1.96
CA SER A 348 -23.96 4.68 2.66
C SER A 348 -24.55 3.44 1.96
N ALA A 349 -24.54 3.40 0.63
CA ALA A 349 -25.00 2.24 -0.12
C ALA A 349 -24.06 1.04 0.06
N ASP A 350 -22.76 1.28 0.12
CA ASP A 350 -21.74 0.24 0.29
C ASP A 350 -21.66 -0.33 1.70
N GLU A 351 -21.84 0.52 2.71
CA GLU A 351 -21.94 0.08 4.10
C GLU A 351 -23.14 -0.86 4.29
N ALA A 352 -24.27 -0.59 3.61
CA ALA A 352 -25.44 -1.48 3.65
C ALA A 352 -25.15 -2.87 3.07
N LEU A 353 -24.31 -2.97 2.02
CA LEU A 353 -23.85 -4.25 1.48
C LEU A 353 -22.93 -4.99 2.45
N SER A 354 -22.15 -4.27 3.24
CA SER A 354 -21.22 -4.86 4.21
C SER A 354 -21.94 -5.46 5.43
N ARG A 355 -23.19 -5.07 5.73
CA ARG A 355 -23.99 -5.68 6.82
C ARG A 355 -24.35 -7.14 6.57
N ALA A 356 -24.50 -7.53 5.32
CA ALA A 356 -24.90 -8.87 4.91
C ALA A 356 -24.03 -9.31 3.73
N PRO A 357 -22.75 -9.64 4.00
CA PRO A 357 -21.79 -9.91 2.94
C PRO A 357 -22.19 -11.13 2.12
N ALA A 358 -21.85 -11.10 0.83
CA ALA A 358 -21.88 -12.32 0.02
C ALA A 358 -20.88 -13.33 0.58
N THR A 359 -21.34 -14.58 0.78
CA THR A 359 -20.44 -15.69 1.11
C THR A 359 -19.52 -15.96 -0.07
N LEU A 360 -18.21 -15.94 0.16
CA LEU A 360 -17.25 -16.30 -0.88
C LEU A 360 -17.33 -17.81 -1.17
N PRO A 361 -16.98 -18.25 -2.39
CA PRO A 361 -16.85 -19.67 -2.69
C PRO A 361 -16.00 -20.38 -1.62
N ALA A 362 -16.42 -21.57 -1.20
CA ALA A 362 -15.78 -22.29 -0.10
C ALA A 362 -14.32 -22.68 -0.40
N ASP A 363 -13.96 -22.73 -1.68
CA ASP A 363 -12.66 -23.01 -2.26
C ASP A 363 -11.91 -21.75 -2.71
N ALA A 364 -12.46 -20.55 -2.48
CA ALA A 364 -11.78 -19.31 -2.82
C ALA A 364 -10.45 -19.15 -2.03
N ASP A 365 -9.37 -18.90 -2.76
CA ASP A 365 -8.06 -18.61 -2.15
C ASP A 365 -7.96 -17.12 -1.82
N VAL A 366 -8.17 -16.80 -0.55
CA VAL A 366 -8.33 -15.43 -0.07
C VAL A 366 -7.12 -14.99 0.76
N HIS A 367 -6.57 -13.84 0.40
CA HIS A 367 -5.46 -13.22 1.11
C HIS A 367 -5.78 -11.79 1.53
N LEU A 368 -5.31 -11.41 2.71
CA LEU A 368 -5.33 -10.05 3.22
C LEU A 368 -3.90 -9.57 3.44
N ILE A 369 -3.58 -8.41 2.87
CA ILE A 369 -2.30 -7.71 3.01
C ILE A 369 -2.60 -6.38 3.70
N CYS A 370 -1.93 -6.11 4.82
CA CYS A 370 -2.09 -4.86 5.58
C CYS A 370 -0.74 -4.28 6.01
N GLY A 371 -0.72 -2.98 6.29
CA GLY A 371 0.35 -2.35 7.06
C GLY A 371 0.01 -2.33 8.56
N ASP A 372 0.99 -2.52 9.44
CA ASP A 372 0.78 -2.49 10.91
C ASP A 372 0.42 -1.11 11.48
N SER A 373 0.66 -0.06 10.69
CA SER A 373 0.45 1.35 11.02
C SER A 373 -0.64 1.98 10.14
N ASP A 374 -1.56 1.16 9.62
CA ASP A 374 -2.70 1.65 8.84
C ASP A 374 -3.66 2.45 9.73
N ALA A 375 -3.73 3.76 9.47
CA ALA A 375 -4.63 4.68 10.18
C ALA A 375 -5.96 4.91 9.44
N VAL A 376 -6.09 4.41 8.21
CA VAL A 376 -7.25 4.64 7.33
C VAL A 376 -8.29 3.54 7.51
N VAL A 377 -7.87 2.30 7.74
CA VAL A 377 -8.75 1.16 7.99
C VAL A 377 -8.33 0.36 9.22
N SER A 378 -9.29 -0.31 9.86
CA SER A 378 -9.01 -1.19 10.99
C SER A 378 -8.64 -2.61 10.53
N ASN A 379 -7.38 -3.02 10.71
CA ASN A 379 -6.91 -4.37 10.37
C ASN A 379 -7.71 -5.46 11.11
N ALA A 380 -7.99 -5.25 12.41
CA ALA A 380 -8.75 -6.21 13.21
C ALA A 380 -10.20 -6.38 12.70
N HIS A 381 -10.87 -5.26 12.39
CA HIS A 381 -12.24 -5.28 11.87
C HIS A 381 -12.30 -5.96 10.49
N THR A 382 -11.34 -5.66 9.62
CA THR A 382 -11.29 -6.20 8.24
C THR A 382 -10.96 -7.69 8.21
N GLU A 383 -10.03 -8.14 9.06
CA GLU A 383 -9.76 -9.56 9.25
C GLU A 383 -11.02 -10.29 9.75
N ALA A 384 -11.66 -9.77 10.80
CA ALA A 384 -12.85 -10.38 11.37
C ALA A 384 -13.99 -10.51 10.36
N TYR A 385 -14.18 -9.48 9.51
CA TYR A 385 -15.12 -9.53 8.40
C TYR A 385 -14.76 -10.63 7.38
N LEU A 386 -13.51 -10.68 6.91
CA LEU A 386 -13.11 -11.66 5.91
C LEU A 386 -13.19 -13.10 6.44
N ARG A 387 -12.90 -13.33 7.71
CA ARG A 387 -13.06 -14.66 8.36
C ARG A 387 -14.52 -15.14 8.39
N ARG A 388 -15.49 -14.24 8.27
CA ARG A 388 -16.91 -14.62 8.10
C ARG A 388 -17.24 -14.95 6.65
N CYS A 389 -16.52 -14.37 5.70
CA CYS A 389 -16.73 -14.55 4.27
C CYS A 389 -16.05 -15.81 3.72
N THR A 390 -14.94 -16.24 4.31
CA THR A 390 -14.13 -17.40 3.86
C THR A 390 -13.71 -18.32 5.01
N ARG A 391 -13.50 -19.60 4.71
CA ARG A 391 -12.97 -20.60 5.65
C ARG A 391 -11.44 -20.52 5.81
N ALA A 392 -10.74 -20.07 4.78
CA ALA A 392 -9.29 -19.99 4.75
C ALA A 392 -8.87 -18.57 4.34
N LEU A 393 -8.09 -17.92 5.21
CA LEU A 393 -7.59 -16.57 5.00
C LEU A 393 -6.09 -16.55 5.23
N GLY A 394 -5.33 -16.26 4.17
CA GLY A 394 -3.90 -15.99 4.29
C GLY A 394 -3.65 -14.54 4.71
N LEU A 395 -2.92 -14.33 5.79
CA LEU A 395 -2.67 -13.01 6.36
C LEU A 395 -1.21 -12.60 6.20
N HIS A 396 -0.99 -11.39 5.71
CA HIS A 396 0.33 -10.81 5.51
C HIS A 396 0.35 -9.38 6.05
N VAL A 397 1.24 -9.10 7.01
CA VAL A 397 1.40 -7.77 7.57
C VAL A 397 2.77 -7.23 7.24
N VAL A 398 2.82 -6.00 6.74
CA VAL A 398 4.07 -5.27 6.52
C VAL A 398 4.33 -4.32 7.68
N THR A 399 5.48 -4.46 8.34
CA THR A 399 5.83 -3.61 9.49
C THR A 399 6.36 -2.25 9.06
N GLY A 400 6.04 -1.22 9.85
CA GLY A 400 6.34 0.16 9.50
C GLY A 400 5.67 0.58 8.19
N ALA A 401 4.45 0.10 7.96
CA ALA A 401 3.68 0.37 6.75
C ALA A 401 2.27 0.83 7.11
N GLY A 402 1.76 1.79 6.36
CA GLY A 402 0.39 2.28 6.50
C GLY A 402 -0.53 1.74 5.41
N HIS A 403 -1.51 2.53 5.02
CA HIS A 403 -2.52 2.18 4.01
C HIS A 403 -1.99 1.99 2.58
N TYR A 404 -0.76 2.43 2.31
CA TYR A 404 -0.19 2.60 0.98
C TYR A 404 0.97 1.65 0.69
N VAL A 405 0.89 0.41 1.20
CA VAL A 405 1.96 -0.60 1.13
C VAL A 405 2.47 -0.79 -0.30
N HIS A 406 1.57 -0.78 -1.30
CA HIS A 406 1.90 -0.96 -2.71
C HIS A 406 2.62 0.23 -3.36
N ASP A 407 2.62 1.42 -2.75
CA ASP A 407 3.34 2.60 -3.26
C ASP A 407 4.66 2.80 -2.51
N LEU A 408 4.61 2.78 -1.18
CA LEU A 408 5.76 3.15 -0.33
C LEU A 408 6.60 1.95 0.14
N GLN A 409 5.99 0.79 0.36
CA GLN A 409 6.65 -0.46 0.78
C GLN A 409 6.67 -1.49 -0.36
N TYR A 410 6.80 -1.00 -1.60
CA TYR A 410 6.61 -1.81 -2.80
C TYR A 410 7.43 -3.12 -2.84
N PRO A 411 8.72 -3.16 -2.44
CA PRO A 411 9.49 -4.41 -2.41
C PRO A 411 8.79 -5.53 -1.62
N TYR A 412 8.21 -5.19 -0.47
CA TYR A 412 7.52 -6.15 0.40
C TYR A 412 6.16 -6.54 -0.16
N PHE A 413 5.40 -5.58 -0.69
CA PHE A 413 4.16 -5.87 -1.42
C PHE A 413 4.42 -6.82 -2.59
N ARG A 414 5.43 -6.53 -3.41
CA ARG A 414 5.85 -7.32 -4.57
C ARG A 414 6.21 -8.76 -4.17
N TRP A 415 6.97 -8.91 -3.10
CA TRP A 415 7.36 -10.21 -2.55
C TRP A 415 6.15 -11.04 -2.10
N ILE A 416 5.21 -10.41 -1.37
CA ILE A 416 3.98 -11.07 -0.90
C ILE A 416 3.16 -11.54 -2.11
N ILE A 417 2.98 -10.69 -3.11
CA ILE A 417 2.20 -11.01 -4.32
C ILE A 417 2.83 -12.17 -5.10
N ASP A 418 4.16 -12.18 -5.28
CA ASP A 418 4.86 -13.33 -5.89
C ASP A 418 4.61 -14.62 -5.14
N ARG A 419 4.71 -14.57 -3.81
CA ARG A 419 4.53 -15.75 -2.97
C ARG A 419 3.11 -16.28 -3.04
N ILE A 420 2.11 -15.39 -3.09
CA ILE A 420 0.71 -15.77 -3.25
C ILE A 420 0.50 -16.44 -4.61
N PHE A 421 1.00 -15.85 -5.70
CA PHE A 421 0.73 -16.36 -7.04
C PHE A 421 1.56 -17.59 -7.42
N ASN A 422 2.83 -17.65 -7.01
CA ASN A 422 3.80 -18.65 -7.45
C ASN A 422 4.15 -19.67 -6.36
N GLY A 423 3.65 -19.50 -5.14
CA GLY A 423 3.95 -20.36 -4.00
C GLY A 423 5.24 -19.97 -3.27
N ALA A 424 5.70 -20.84 -2.36
CA ALA A 424 6.92 -20.58 -1.61
C ALA A 424 8.15 -20.62 -2.54
N GLY A 425 8.76 -19.45 -2.79
CA GLY A 425 10.07 -19.36 -3.41
C GLY A 425 11.20 -19.81 -2.46
N HIS A 426 12.40 -19.97 -3.00
CA HIS A 426 13.62 -20.20 -2.21
C HIS A 426 14.07 -18.89 -1.52
N GLY A 427 14.43 -18.96 -0.24
CA GLY A 427 14.98 -17.84 0.53
C GLY A 427 14.21 -17.49 1.81
N HIS A 428 14.84 -16.68 2.66
CA HIS A 428 14.22 -16.22 3.92
C HIS A 428 13.13 -15.17 3.61
N PRO A 429 11.99 -15.16 4.34
CA PRO A 429 11.05 -14.06 4.25
C PRO A 429 11.70 -12.74 4.70
N PRO A 430 11.37 -11.59 4.10
CA PRO A 430 11.80 -10.30 4.61
C PRO A 430 11.32 -10.10 6.05
N LEU A 431 12.15 -9.47 6.89
CA LEU A 431 11.82 -9.16 8.29
C LEU A 431 10.57 -8.32 8.42
N ARG A 432 10.39 -7.41 7.45
CA ARG A 432 9.24 -6.51 7.46
C ARG A 432 7.95 -7.21 7.04
N VAL A 433 7.98 -8.46 6.60
CA VAL A 433 6.78 -9.24 6.27
C VAL A 433 6.53 -10.27 7.35
N GLN A 434 5.55 -9.99 8.21
CA GLN A 434 5.14 -10.91 9.26
C GLN A 434 4.01 -11.81 8.76
N PRO A 435 4.14 -13.15 8.87
CA PRO A 435 2.98 -14.01 8.85
C PRO A 435 2.18 -13.69 10.11
N MET A 436 0.97 -13.15 9.97
CA MET A 436 0.04 -13.22 11.09
C MET A 436 -0.34 -14.69 11.24
N HIS A 437 0.30 -15.36 12.19
CA HIS A 437 -0.22 -16.62 12.70
C HIS A 437 -1.61 -16.30 13.24
N GLY A 438 -2.63 -16.59 12.43
CA GLY A 438 -4.00 -16.43 12.84
C GLY A 438 -4.17 -17.16 14.16
N SER A 439 -4.64 -16.43 15.18
CA SER A 439 -5.28 -17.04 16.32
C SER A 439 -6.25 -18.06 15.73
N ARG A 440 -5.92 -19.35 15.84
CA ARG A 440 -6.91 -20.38 15.56
C ARG A 440 -8.06 -20.11 16.54
N PRO A 441 -9.32 -20.18 16.07
CA PRO A 441 -10.48 -19.91 16.90
C PRO A 441 -10.47 -20.71 18.20
#